data_AF-A0ABD7SQU8-F1
#
_entry.id   AF-A0ABD7SQU8-F1
#
_cell.length_a   1.000
_cell.length_b   1.000
_cell.length_c   1.000
_cell.angle_alpha   90.00
_cell.angle_beta   90.00
_cell.angle_gamma   90.00
#
_symmetry.space_group_name_H-M   'P 1'
#
loop_
_entity.id
_entity.type
_entity.pdbx_description
1 polymer ?
#
loop_
_entity_poly.entity_id
_entity_poly.type
_entity_poly.pdbx_seq_one_letter_code
_entity_poly.pdbx_strand_id
1 'polypeptide(L)'
;MESISEGFSPSISKSLRDMFSCFPFPLAQGVYAIQMTDVCGRVGAHPIQLVVEKIDDSLELLTYSQFSIQYKNGSSSFVVSNFFDFVNQQFTSSRLGLCEISDDVTELFEMYLKDAIARIKNGSVKIEVKNQRLLG
;
A
#
# COMPACT_ATOMS: atom_id res chain seq x y z
N MET A 1 -15.13 8.33 -16.72
CA MET A 1 -14.18 7.35 -16.12
C MET A 1 -13.24 8.16 -15.22
N GLU A 2 -13.71 8.55 -14.03
CA GLU A 2 -12.98 9.42 -13.09
C GLU A 2 -13.35 9.06 -11.64
N SER A 3 -12.41 8.50 -10.87
CA SER A 3 -11.90 8.98 -9.57
C SER A 3 -10.94 7.92 -8.99
N ILE A 4 -9.80 7.72 -9.66
CA ILE A 4 -8.65 7.17 -8.95
C ILE A 4 -7.86 8.42 -8.63
N SER A 5 -7.70 8.76 -7.35
CA SER A 5 -6.78 9.81 -6.87
C SER A 5 -7.09 11.27 -7.28
N GLU A 6 -8.14 11.89 -6.75
CA GLU A 6 -8.12 13.36 -6.65
C GLU A 6 -7.05 13.73 -5.61
N GLY A 7 -5.93 14.32 -6.05
CA GLY A 7 -4.84 14.76 -5.17
C GLY A 7 -3.46 14.13 -5.43
N PHE A 8 -3.35 13.10 -6.28
CA PHE A 8 -2.03 12.58 -6.68
C PHE A 8 -1.62 13.05 -8.08
N SER A 9 -0.31 13.03 -8.35
CA SER A 9 0.22 13.29 -9.69
C SER A 9 -0.32 12.27 -10.72
N PRO A 10 -0.47 12.63 -12.01
CA PRO A 10 -0.97 11.71 -13.03
C PRO A 10 -0.18 10.39 -13.14
N SER A 11 1.12 10.42 -12.84
CA SER A 11 1.99 9.23 -12.84
C SER A 11 1.63 8.25 -11.71
N ILE A 12 1.40 8.77 -10.51
CA ILE A 12 0.94 7.98 -9.36
C ILE A 12 -0.46 7.45 -9.62
N SER A 13 -1.38 8.30 -10.09
CA SER A 13 -2.74 7.90 -10.45
C SER A 13 -2.73 6.72 -11.43
N LYS A 14 -1.90 6.78 -12.48
CA LYS A 14 -1.73 5.68 -13.44
C LYS A 14 -1.19 4.42 -12.77
N SER A 15 -0.14 4.55 -11.96
CA SER A 15 0.47 3.43 -11.26
C SER A 15 -0.52 2.73 -10.32
N LEU A 16 -1.37 3.49 -9.62
CA LEU A 16 -2.43 2.95 -8.78
C LEU A 16 -3.46 2.16 -9.59
N ARG A 17 -3.93 2.66 -10.75
CA ARG A 17 -4.86 1.86 -11.59
C ARG A 17 -4.19 0.59 -12.11
N ASP A 18 -2.95 0.69 -12.56
CA ASP A 18 -2.17 -0.48 -13.02
C ASP A 18 -2.09 -1.53 -11.91
N MET A 19 -1.78 -1.11 -10.68
CA MET A 19 -1.74 -1.98 -9.51
C MET A 19 -3.12 -2.57 -9.18
N PHE A 20 -4.15 -1.74 -9.09
CA PHE A 20 -5.51 -2.16 -8.74
C PHE A 20 -6.13 -3.08 -9.77
N SER A 21 -5.78 -2.96 -11.05
CA SER A 21 -6.22 -3.87 -12.10
C SER A 21 -5.72 -5.32 -11.89
N CYS A 22 -4.69 -5.52 -11.07
CA CYS A 22 -4.15 -6.83 -10.75
C CYS A 22 -4.89 -7.53 -9.59
N PHE A 23 -5.83 -6.85 -8.93
CA PHE A 23 -6.48 -7.36 -7.73
C PHE A 23 -7.91 -7.84 -8.02
N PRO A 24 -8.30 -9.02 -7.49
CA PRO A 24 -9.66 -9.52 -7.61
C PRO A 24 -10.56 -8.81 -6.60
N PHE A 25 -10.97 -7.57 -6.90
CA PHE A 25 -11.90 -6.84 -6.03
C PHE A 25 -13.32 -7.42 -6.12
N PRO A 26 -14.00 -7.61 -4.97
CA PRO A 26 -15.43 -7.88 -4.96
C PRO A 26 -16.21 -6.72 -5.59
N LEU A 27 -17.37 -7.01 -6.17
CA LEU A 27 -18.23 -5.98 -6.77
C LEU A 27 -18.85 -5.04 -5.74
N ALA A 28 -18.88 -5.41 -4.46
CA ALA A 28 -19.51 -4.64 -3.40
C ALA A 28 -18.66 -3.40 -3.02
N GLN A 29 -19.34 -2.28 -2.76
CA GLN A 29 -18.72 -1.10 -2.14
C GLN A 29 -18.19 -1.43 -0.74
N GLY A 30 -17.18 -0.68 -0.30
CA GLY A 30 -16.64 -0.77 1.06
C GLY A 30 -15.12 -0.66 1.13
N VAL A 31 -14.60 -0.85 2.33
CA VAL A 31 -13.16 -0.75 2.62
C VAL A 31 -12.50 -2.13 2.54
N TYR A 32 -11.36 -2.19 1.86
CA TYR A 32 -10.60 -3.41 1.63
C TYR A 32 -9.16 -3.24 2.09
N ALA A 33 -8.66 -4.23 2.82
CA ALA A 33 -7.24 -4.41 3.08
C ALA A 33 -6.65 -5.35 2.03
N ILE A 34 -5.62 -4.88 1.32
CA ILE A 34 -4.88 -5.65 0.34
C ILE A 34 -3.49 -5.91 0.92
N GLN A 35 -3.17 -7.17 1.13
CA GLN A 35 -1.90 -7.59 1.70
C GLN A 35 -1.05 -8.26 0.63
N MET A 36 0.18 -7.79 0.48
CA MET A 36 1.18 -8.32 -0.45
C MET A 36 2.33 -8.92 0.36
N THR A 37 2.49 -10.23 0.29
CA THR A 37 3.55 -10.96 0.98
C THR A 37 4.44 -11.68 -0.03
N ASP A 38 5.74 -11.66 0.14
CA ASP A 38 6.66 -12.36 -0.76
C ASP A 38 6.38 -13.88 -0.77
N VAL A 39 6.27 -14.50 -1.96
CA VAL A 39 6.03 -15.95 -2.09
C VAL A 39 7.27 -16.80 -1.82
N CYS A 40 8.46 -16.22 -1.88
CA CYS A 40 9.71 -16.96 -1.85
C CYS A 40 10.39 -16.97 -0.48
N GLY A 41 9.77 -16.40 0.56
CA GLY A 41 10.41 -16.26 1.88
C GLY A 41 11.77 -15.56 1.81
N ARG A 42 12.01 -14.78 0.73
CA ARG A 42 13.31 -14.16 0.48
C ARG A 42 13.54 -13.11 1.57
N VAL A 43 14.61 -13.31 2.32
CA VAL A 43 15.17 -12.31 3.23
C VAL A 43 15.46 -11.06 2.39
N GLY A 44 14.64 -10.02 2.53
CA GLY A 44 14.80 -8.74 1.82
C GLY A 44 13.52 -8.13 1.26
N ALA A 45 12.45 -8.90 1.15
CA ALA A 45 11.19 -8.40 0.59
C ALA A 45 10.23 -7.93 1.69
N HIS A 46 10.01 -6.63 1.78
CA HIS A 46 9.08 -6.02 2.72
C HIS A 46 7.63 -6.40 2.37
N PRO A 47 6.85 -6.99 3.29
CA PRO A 47 5.41 -7.06 3.12
C PRO A 47 4.81 -5.67 2.96
N ILE A 48 3.75 -5.57 2.19
CA ILE A 48 3.02 -4.32 1.96
C ILE A 48 1.55 -4.55 2.31
N GLN A 49 0.92 -3.55 2.93
CA GLN A 49 -0.52 -3.49 3.08
C GLN A 49 -1.04 -2.19 2.51
N LEU A 50 -2.11 -2.28 1.74
CA LEU A 50 -2.88 -1.14 1.26
C LEU A 50 -4.25 -1.20 1.92
N VAL A 51 -4.76 -0.06 2.36
CA VAL A 51 -6.19 0.08 2.67
C VAL A 51 -6.79 0.95 1.59
N VAL A 52 -7.79 0.41 0.91
CA VAL A 52 -8.49 1.08 -0.18
C VAL A 52 -9.98 1.11 0.08
N GLU A 53 -10.63 2.16 -0.39
CA GLU A 53 -12.09 2.25 -0.40
C GLU A 53 -12.60 2.10 -1.83
N LYS A 54 -13.60 1.23 -2.00
CA LYS A 54 -14.34 1.10 -3.26
C LYS A 54 -15.60 1.95 -3.18
N ILE A 55 -15.62 3.01 -4.00
CA ILE A 55 -16.75 3.93 -4.15
C ILE A 55 -17.23 3.77 -5.59
N ASP A 56 -18.41 3.19 -5.79
CA ASP A 56 -18.92 2.85 -7.11
C ASP A 56 -17.89 2.08 -7.98
N ASP A 57 -17.52 2.64 -9.13
CA ASP A 57 -16.54 2.09 -10.08
C ASP A 57 -15.11 2.57 -9.80
N SER A 58 -14.89 3.27 -8.70
CA SER A 58 -13.61 3.87 -8.34
C SER A 58 -12.98 3.20 -7.13
N LEU A 59 -11.67 3.39 -7.00
CA LEU A 59 -10.85 2.87 -5.91
C LEU A 59 -9.95 3.99 -5.41
N GLU A 60 -10.10 4.29 -4.12
CA GLU A 60 -9.34 5.32 -3.44
C GLU A 60 -8.37 4.69 -2.45
N LEU A 61 -7.10 5.13 -2.50
CA LEU A 61 -6.09 4.65 -1.57
C LEU A 61 -6.16 5.47 -0.29
N LEU A 62 -6.53 4.84 0.83
CA LEU A 62 -6.58 5.48 2.14
C LEU A 62 -5.20 5.44 2.82
N THR A 63 -4.56 4.27 2.83
CA THR A 63 -3.24 4.11 3.46
C THR A 63 -2.34 3.13 2.71
N TYR A 64 -1.03 3.34 2.83
CA TYR A 64 0.01 2.42 2.38
C TYR A 64 0.95 2.11 3.56
N SER A 65 1.14 0.85 3.88
CA SER A 65 2.06 0.38 4.92
C SER A 65 3.10 -0.55 4.32
N GLN A 66 4.38 -0.29 4.60
CA GLN A 66 5.48 -1.22 4.36
C GLN A 66 5.97 -1.77 5.70
N PHE A 67 6.28 -3.07 5.73
CA PHE A 67 6.72 -3.75 6.95
C PHE A 67 8.17 -4.22 6.81
N SER A 68 8.93 -4.08 7.89
CA SER A 68 10.28 -4.64 8.05
C SER A 68 10.29 -5.71 9.12
N ILE A 69 11.24 -6.63 9.04
CA ILE A 69 11.52 -7.57 10.12
C ILE A 69 12.45 -6.87 11.12
N GLN A 70 12.03 -6.81 12.37
CA GLN A 70 12.88 -6.42 13.49
C GLN A 70 13.26 -7.66 14.29
N TYR A 71 14.55 -7.79 14.62
CA TYR A 71 15.06 -8.85 15.49
C TYR A 71 15.30 -8.27 16.88
N LYS A 72 14.67 -8.84 17.91
CA LYS A 72 14.85 -8.43 19.31
C LYS A 72 14.86 -9.67 20.21
N ASN A 73 15.91 -9.80 21.02
CA ASN A 73 16.09 -10.88 22.01
C ASN A 73 15.88 -12.29 21.44
N GLY A 74 16.40 -12.58 20.25
CA GLY A 74 16.28 -13.90 19.61
C GLY A 74 14.95 -14.17 18.91
N SER A 75 14.00 -13.23 18.95
CA SER A 75 12.73 -13.31 18.23
C SER A 75 12.67 -12.31 17.08
N SER A 76 11.94 -12.65 16.01
CA SER A 76 11.65 -11.75 14.90
C SER A 76 10.17 -11.35 14.91
N SER A 77 9.90 -10.08 14.58
CA SER A 77 8.54 -9.57 14.42
C SER A 77 8.47 -8.59 13.26
N PHE A 78 7.34 -8.53 12.57
CA PHE A 78 7.07 -7.48 11.61
C PHE A 78 6.75 -6.17 12.32
N VAL A 79 7.41 -5.09 11.92
CA VAL A 79 7.16 -3.73 12.36
C VAL A 79 6.93 -2.84 11.15
N VAL A 80 6.06 -1.85 11.29
CA VAL A 80 5.82 -0.88 10.21
C VAL A 80 7.10 -0.05 10.03
N SER A 81 7.64 -0.05 8.81
CA SER A 81 8.86 0.68 8.46
C SER A 81 8.55 2.04 7.84
N ASN A 82 7.53 2.09 6.99
CA ASN A 82 7.02 3.27 6.30
C ASN A 82 5.49 3.19 6.26
N PHE A 83 4.83 4.29 6.60
CA PHE A 83 3.38 4.40 6.63
C PHE A 83 2.94 5.72 6.02
N PHE A 84 2.17 5.64 4.94
CA PHE A 84 1.53 6.79 4.31
C PHE A 84 0.05 6.74 4.68
N ASP A 85 -0.40 7.79 5.34
CA ASP A 85 -1.79 8.04 5.69
C ASP A 85 -2.30 9.22 4.85
N PHE A 86 -2.99 8.89 3.76
CA PHE A 86 -3.51 9.90 2.84
C PHE A 86 -4.79 10.55 3.37
N VAL A 87 -5.46 9.94 4.36
CA VAL A 87 -6.62 10.53 5.03
C VAL A 87 -6.18 11.70 5.90
N ASN A 88 -5.12 11.50 6.69
CA ASN A 88 -4.59 12.51 7.60
C ASN A 88 -3.42 13.32 7.00
N GLN A 89 -3.03 13.07 5.75
CA GLN A 89 -1.91 13.72 5.06
C GLN A 89 -0.56 13.58 5.81
N GLN A 90 -0.34 12.40 6.39
CA GLN A 90 0.82 12.11 7.23
C GLN A 90 1.66 10.95 6.69
N PHE A 91 2.97 11.07 6.86
CA PHE A 91 3.94 10.02 6.60
C PHE A 91 4.71 9.72 7.88
N THR A 92 4.77 8.44 8.27
CA THR A 92 5.60 7.97 9.38
C THR A 92 6.64 7.00 8.85
N SER A 93 7.92 7.26 9.16
CA SER A 93 9.01 6.35 8.88
C SER A 93 9.81 6.03 10.13
N SER A 94 10.24 4.78 10.25
CA SER A 94 11.23 4.35 11.25
C SER A 94 12.54 5.15 11.21
N ARG A 95 12.88 5.79 10.08
CA ARG A 95 14.10 6.58 9.90
C ARG A 95 13.90 8.09 10.04
N LEU A 96 12.75 8.60 9.65
CA LEU A 96 12.47 10.04 9.56
C LEU A 96 11.52 10.55 10.66
N GLY A 97 10.86 9.65 11.38
CA GLY A 97 9.79 10.00 12.30
C GLY A 97 8.49 10.33 11.55
N LEU A 98 7.62 11.10 12.21
CA LEU A 98 6.36 11.59 11.65
C LEU A 98 6.60 12.92 10.92
N CYS A 99 6.13 13.04 9.69
CA CYS A 99 6.09 14.29 8.93
C CYS A 99 4.86 14.36 8.02
N GLU A 100 4.62 15.51 7.41
CA GLU A 100 3.55 15.70 6.43
C GLU A 100 3.92 15.07 5.07
N ILE A 101 2.91 14.78 4.25
CA ILE A 101 3.12 14.35 2.87
C ILE A 101 3.44 15.57 2.00
N SER A 102 4.73 15.81 1.81
CA SER A 102 5.27 16.81 0.88
C SER A 102 5.48 16.24 -0.52
N ASP A 103 5.93 17.07 -1.47
CA ASP A 103 6.32 16.62 -2.82
C ASP A 103 7.43 15.55 -2.78
N ASP A 104 8.48 15.75 -1.97
CA ASP A 104 9.57 14.76 -1.81
C ASP A 104 9.05 13.40 -1.27
N VAL A 105 8.12 13.45 -0.31
CA VAL A 105 7.48 12.26 0.26
C VAL A 105 6.58 11.58 -0.78
N THR A 106 5.94 12.37 -1.64
CA THR A 106 5.12 11.89 -2.74
C THR A 106 5.97 11.19 -3.82
N GLU A 107 7.14 11.72 -4.15
CA GLU A 107 8.10 11.04 -5.04
C GLU A 107 8.61 9.72 -4.44
N LEU A 108 8.90 9.71 -3.13
CA LEU A 108 9.26 8.50 -2.39
C LEU A 108 8.16 7.45 -2.46
N PHE A 109 6.89 7.87 -2.28
CA PHE A 109 5.74 7.00 -2.44
C PHE A 109 5.65 6.41 -3.84
N GLU A 110 5.85 7.21 -4.89
CA GLU A 110 5.83 6.75 -6.29
C GLU A 110 6.90 5.67 -6.54
N MET A 111 8.09 5.82 -5.96
CA MET A 111 9.15 4.82 -6.04
C MET A 111 8.71 3.49 -5.40
N TYR A 112 8.15 3.52 -4.19
CA TYR A 112 7.66 2.32 -3.50
C TYR A 112 6.49 1.65 -4.23
N LEU A 113 5.62 2.44 -4.85
CA LEU A 113 4.50 1.93 -5.64
C LEU A 113 5.01 1.21 -6.90
N LYS A 114 6.00 1.78 -7.60
CA LYS A 114 6.62 1.14 -8.79
C LYS A 114 7.30 -0.19 -8.44
N ASP A 115 8.00 -0.26 -7.31
CA ASP A 115 8.59 -1.52 -6.82
C ASP A 115 7.51 -2.57 -6.55
N ALA A 116 6.43 -2.19 -5.84
CA ALA A 116 5.32 -3.07 -5.55
C ALA A 116 4.68 -3.64 -6.83
N ILE A 117 4.44 -2.79 -7.85
CA ILE A 117 3.89 -3.21 -9.14
C ILE A 117 4.83 -4.16 -9.87
N ALA A 118 6.14 -3.90 -9.87
CA ALA A 118 7.12 -4.79 -10.48
C ALA A 118 7.10 -6.18 -9.82
N ARG A 119 6.96 -6.22 -8.49
CA ARG A 119 6.84 -7.45 -7.70
C ARG A 119 5.53 -8.22 -7.95
N ILE A 120 4.44 -7.52 -8.25
CA ILE A 120 3.19 -8.17 -8.70
C ILE A 120 3.41 -8.80 -10.08
N LYS A 121 3.92 -8.02 -11.04
CA LYS A 121 4.06 -8.43 -12.44
C LYS A 121 5.03 -9.61 -12.63
N ASN A 122 6.06 -9.72 -11.80
CA ASN A 122 7.00 -10.84 -11.85
C ASN A 122 6.54 -12.07 -11.04
N GLY A 123 5.38 -12.03 -10.39
CA GLY A 123 4.83 -13.13 -9.58
C GLY A 123 5.59 -13.39 -8.27
N SER A 124 6.37 -12.43 -7.76
CA SER A 124 7.16 -12.58 -6.52
C SER A 124 6.37 -12.33 -5.24
N VAL A 125 5.09 -11.93 -5.35
CA VAL A 125 4.22 -11.72 -4.20
C VAL A 125 2.93 -12.53 -4.30
N LYS A 126 2.52 -13.10 -3.17
CA LYS A 126 1.15 -13.53 -2.91
C LYS A 126 0.33 -12.30 -2.54
N ILE A 127 -0.87 -12.19 -3.12
CA ILE A 127 -1.82 -11.12 -2.84
C ILE A 127 -3.01 -11.72 -2.10
N GLU A 128 -3.41 -11.09 -1.00
CA GLU A 128 -4.64 -11.39 -0.27
C GLU A 128 -5.50 -10.13 -0.18
N VAL A 129 -6.77 -10.21 -0.55
CA VAL A 129 -7.74 -9.11 -0.41
C VAL A 129 -8.75 -9.50 0.67
N LYS A 130 -8.91 -8.66 1.69
CA LYS A 130 -9.85 -8.87 2.80
C LYS A 130 -10.76 -7.66 2.90
N ASN A 131 -12.07 -7.88 2.87
CA ASN A 131 -13.03 -6.82 3.18
C ASN A 131 -12.84 -6.45 4.66
N GLN A 132 -12.51 -5.20 4.93
CA GLN A 132 -12.56 -4.68 6.28
C GLN A 132 -14.03 -4.38 6.57
N ARG A 133 -14.68 -5.27 7.33
CA ARG A 133 -15.89 -4.84 8.03
C ARG A 133 -15.46 -3.66 8.89
N LEU A 134 -15.94 -2.46 8.55
CA LEU A 134 -15.92 -1.35 9.47
C LEU A 134 -16.50 -1.89 10.77
N LEU A 135 -15.69 -1.95 11.82
CA LEU A 135 -16.19 -2.16 13.17
C LEU A 135 -17.06 -0.94 13.45
N GLY A 136 -18.36 -1.08 13.19
CA GLY A 136 -19.39 -0.13 13.60
C GLY A 136 -19.57 -0.16 15.10
#